data_AF-A0A965QXC3-F1
#
_entry.id   AF-A0A965QXC3-F1
#
_cell.length_a   1.000
_cell.length_b   1.000
_cell.length_c   1.000
_cell.angle_alpha   90.00
_cell.angle_beta   90.00
_cell.angle_gamma   90.00
#
_symmetry.space_group_name_H-M   'P 1'
#
loop_
_entity.id
_entity.type
_entity.pdbx_description
1 polymer ?
#
loop_
_entity_poly.entity_id
_entity_poly.type
_entity_poly.pdbx_seq_one_letter_code
_entity_poly.pdbx_strand_id
1 'polypeptide(L)'
;VMVTFLAFVRPALWQMMGAQVNEPPLLQARSSEAIRKKPGRTEYQRAIVSSDSTGALTVRTTGQQGSGVLRSMVEANGLLVLAHDQGHVEVGDTVSVMLFDGVV
;
A
#
# COMPACT_ATOMS: atom_id res chain seq x y z
N VAL A 1 -6.03 11.49 5.59
CA VAL A 1 -4.98 12.00 6.50
C VAL A 1 -4.00 10.91 6.93
N MET A 2 -4.47 9.72 7.32
CA MET A 2 -3.59 8.64 7.83
C MET A 2 -2.51 8.16 6.86
N VAL A 3 -2.81 7.99 5.57
CA VAL A 3 -1.82 7.59 4.55
C VAL A 3 -0.64 8.56 4.51
N THR A 4 -0.91 9.86 4.51
CA THR A 4 0.13 10.91 4.53
C THR A 4 0.96 10.83 5.81
N PHE A 5 0.33 10.56 6.95
CA PHE A 5 1.04 10.39 8.21
C PHE A 5 2.00 9.21 8.15
N LEU A 6 1.53 8.03 7.72
CA LEU A 6 2.32 6.81 7.67
C LEU A 6 3.47 6.89 6.66
N ALA A 7 3.22 7.43 5.47
CA ALA A 7 4.19 7.46 4.38
C ALA A 7 5.24 8.57 4.51
N PHE A 8 4.91 9.69 5.18
CA PHE A 8 5.79 10.87 5.18
C PHE A 8 6.07 11.40 6.60
N VAL A 9 5.04 11.62 7.40
CA VAL A 9 5.21 12.31 8.71
C VAL A 9 5.91 11.40 9.72
N ARG A 10 5.53 10.14 9.85
CA ARG A 10 6.13 9.20 10.79
C ARG A 10 7.62 8.96 10.50
N PRO A 11 8.04 8.68 9.25
CA PRO A 11 9.46 8.61 8.91
C PRO A 11 10.22 9.89 9.29
N ALA A 12 9.66 11.07 9.00
CA ALA A 12 10.29 12.34 9.33
C ALA A 12 10.44 12.53 10.85
N LEU A 13 9.42 12.19 11.65
CA LEU A 13 9.48 12.26 13.11
C LEU A 13 10.55 11.33 13.69
N TRP A 14 10.62 10.09 13.21
CA TRP A 14 11.67 9.15 13.65
C TRP A 14 13.07 9.67 13.31
N GLN A 15 13.26 10.23 12.12
CA GLN A 15 14.54 10.82 11.73
C GLN A 15 14.91 12.01 12.64
N MET A 16 13.95 12.87 12.98
CA MET A 16 14.15 13.99 13.91
C MET A 16 14.49 13.53 15.34
N MET A 17 14.04 12.34 15.74
CA MET A 17 14.39 11.72 17.03
C MET A 17 15.75 11.01 17.00
N GLY A 18 16.49 11.06 15.89
CA GLY A 18 17.80 10.43 15.75
C GLY A 18 17.76 8.93 15.40
N ALA A 19 16.59 8.39 15.03
CA ALA A 19 16.49 7.01 14.55
C ALA A 19 17.09 6.89 13.14
N GLN A 20 17.73 5.75 12.85
CA GLN A 20 18.00 5.35 11.48
C GLN A 20 16.71 4.82 10.86
N VAL A 21 16.02 5.69 10.13
CA VAL A 21 14.78 5.35 9.45
C VAL A 21 15.12 4.74 8.11
N ASN A 22 14.97 3.42 8.01
CA ASN A 22 14.92 2.76 6.72
C ASN A 22 13.53 2.96 6.11
N GLU A 23 13.46 3.12 4.79
CA GLU A 23 12.18 3.11 4.10
C GLU A 23 11.43 1.80 4.42
N PRO A 24 10.12 1.84 4.69
CA PRO A 24 9.36 0.62 4.93
C PRO A 24 9.53 -0.31 3.72
N PRO A 25 9.86 -1.59 3.93
CA PRO A 25 10.15 -2.49 2.83
C PRO A 25 8.92 -2.62 1.93
N LEU A 26 9.11 -2.34 0.64
CA LEU A 26 8.12 -2.66 -0.38
C LEU A 26 8.23 -4.14 -0.72
N LEU A 27 7.15 -4.87 -0.48
CA LEU A 27 7.02 -6.29 -0.83
C LEU A 27 6.31 -6.41 -2.17
N GLN A 28 6.59 -7.48 -2.89
CA GLN A 28 5.92 -7.79 -4.16
C GLN A 28 4.72 -8.70 -3.89
N ALA A 29 3.55 -8.33 -4.42
CA ALA A 29 2.33 -9.10 -4.35
C ALA A 29 1.65 -9.18 -5.73
N ARG A 30 0.88 -10.23 -5.97
CA ARG A 30 0.04 -10.35 -7.18
C ARG A 30 -1.30 -9.65 -6.96
N SER A 31 -1.70 -8.80 -7.90
CA SER A 31 -3.03 -8.18 -7.85
C SER A 31 -4.11 -9.23 -8.05
N SER A 32 -5.09 -9.28 -7.15
CA SER A 32 -6.25 -10.18 -7.26
C SER A 32 -7.45 -9.53 -7.94
N GLU A 33 -7.36 -8.25 -8.26
CA GLU A 33 -8.36 -7.50 -9.01
C GLU A 33 -7.71 -6.55 -10.02
N ALA A 34 -8.45 -6.13 -11.04
CA ALA A 34 -8.01 -5.08 -11.94
C ALA A 34 -8.15 -3.71 -11.27
N ILE A 35 -7.11 -2.88 -11.36
CA ILE A 35 -7.05 -1.58 -10.69
C ILE A 35 -6.89 -0.49 -11.72
N ARG A 36 -7.83 0.47 -11.67
CA ARG A 36 -7.79 1.63 -12.55
C ARG A 36 -6.79 2.64 -12.02
N LYS A 37 -5.80 2.97 -12.85
CA LYS A 37 -4.83 4.03 -12.57
C LYS A 37 -4.44 4.74 -13.85
N LYS A 38 -4.32 6.06 -13.74
CA LYS A 38 -3.69 6.90 -14.76
C LYS A 38 -2.24 7.19 -14.36
N PRO A 39 -1.31 7.22 -15.33
CA PRO A 39 0.03 7.76 -15.10
C PRO A 39 -0.03 9.23 -14.65
N GLY A 40 1.05 9.71 -14.02
CA GLY A 40 1.22 11.11 -13.59
C GLY A 40 1.05 11.36 -12.09
N ARG A 41 0.80 10.31 -11.29
CA ARG A 41 0.77 10.40 -9.82
C ARG A 41 1.07 9.06 -9.17
N THR A 42 1.92 9.07 -8.15
CA THR A 42 2.08 7.92 -7.25
C THR A 42 0.86 7.80 -6.36
N GLU A 43 0.22 6.64 -6.36
CA GLU A 43 -0.97 6.39 -5.54
C GLU A 43 -0.66 5.41 -4.42
N TYR A 44 -1.07 5.78 -3.21
CA TYR A 44 -1.05 4.92 -2.04
C TYR A 44 -2.49 4.53 -1.73
N GLN A 45 -2.91 3.38 -2.25
CA GLN A 45 -4.27 2.86 -2.05
C GLN A 45 -4.29 1.91 -0.85
N ARG A 46 -5.34 2.00 -0.04
CA ARG A 46 -5.53 1.11 1.11
C ARG A 46 -5.89 -0.28 0.61
N ALA A 47 -5.18 -1.28 1.12
CA ALA A 47 -5.21 -2.62 0.58
C ALA A 47 -5.24 -3.69 1.67
N ILE A 48 -5.76 -4.85 1.27
CA ILE A 48 -5.71 -6.10 2.02
C ILE A 48 -4.70 -6.99 1.31
N VAL A 49 -3.61 -7.30 1.99
CA VAL A 49 -2.57 -8.22 1.56
C VAL A 49 -2.79 -9.56 2.26
N SER A 50 -2.77 -10.64 1.49
CA SER A 50 -2.97 -12.01 1.97
C SER A 50 -1.95 -12.95 1.33
N SER A 51 -1.67 -14.09 1.96
CA SER A 51 -0.96 -15.19 1.32
C SER A 51 -1.94 -16.12 0.60
N ASP A 52 -1.57 -16.60 -0.58
CA ASP A 52 -2.29 -17.67 -1.27
C ASP A 52 -1.84 -19.07 -0.79
N SER A 53 -2.40 -20.13 -1.39
CA SER A 53 -2.08 -21.52 -1.05
C SER A 53 -0.63 -21.93 -1.32
N THR A 54 0.12 -21.12 -2.09
CA THR A 54 1.54 -21.34 -2.38
C THR A 54 2.44 -20.53 -1.46
N GLY A 55 1.86 -19.69 -0.60
CA GLY A 55 2.58 -18.74 0.25
C GLY A 55 2.96 -17.44 -0.45
N ALA A 56 2.57 -17.25 -1.71
CA ALA A 56 2.82 -16.00 -2.43
C ALA A 56 1.85 -14.91 -1.96
N LEU A 57 2.34 -13.66 -1.89
CA LEU A 57 1.50 -12.54 -1.51
C LEU A 57 0.55 -12.17 -2.66
N THR A 58 -0.70 -11.91 -2.27
CA THR A 58 -1.78 -11.40 -3.11
C THR A 58 -2.31 -10.11 -2.50
N VAL A 59 -2.84 -9.22 -3.32
CA VAL A 59 -3.36 -7.94 -2.85
C VAL A 59 -4.66 -7.56 -3.56
N ARG A 60 -5.56 -6.91 -2.83
CA ARG A 60 -6.71 -6.17 -3.36
C ARG A 60 -6.89 -4.87 -2.60
N THR A 61 -7.59 -3.93 -3.20
CA THR A 61 -8.02 -2.71 -2.51
C THR A 61 -9.08 -3.02 -1.47
N THR A 62 -9.32 -2.09 -0.55
CA THR A 62 -10.47 -2.11 0.37
C THR A 62 -11.78 -1.63 -0.29
N GLY A 63 -11.83 -1.54 -1.63
CA GLY A 63 -12.92 -0.91 -2.35
C GLY A 63 -12.76 0.62 -2.40
N GLN A 64 -13.73 1.37 -1.89
CA GLN A 64 -13.76 2.83 -2.07
C GLN A 64 -12.53 3.53 -1.43
N GLN A 65 -11.73 4.20 -2.28
CA GLN A 65 -10.46 4.84 -1.89
C GLN A 65 -10.59 6.35 -1.54
N GLY A 66 -11.81 6.83 -1.27
CA GLY A 66 -12.03 8.22 -0.88
C GLY A 66 -11.35 8.55 0.45
N SER A 67 -10.72 9.73 0.56
CA SER A 67 -9.96 10.13 1.76
C SER A 67 -10.80 10.27 3.04
N GLY A 68 -12.13 10.43 2.91
CA GLY A 68 -13.10 10.47 4.01
C GLY A 68 -13.65 9.09 4.41
N VAL A 69 -13.29 8.01 3.71
CA VAL A 69 -13.81 6.67 4.00
C VAL A 69 -12.96 6.03 5.10
N LEU A 70 -13.27 6.29 6.36
CA LEU A 70 -12.48 5.79 7.50
C LEU A 70 -12.48 4.26 7.61
N ARG A 71 -13.58 3.60 7.24
CA ARG A 71 -13.69 2.13 7.23
C ARG A 71 -12.56 1.46 6.44
N SER A 72 -12.16 2.07 5.32
CA SER A 72 -11.09 1.57 4.45
C SER A 72 -9.71 1.52 5.13
N MET A 73 -9.49 2.30 6.19
CA MET A 73 -8.26 2.26 6.99
C MET A 73 -8.29 1.14 8.03
N VAL A 74 -9.47 0.80 8.56
CA VAL A 74 -9.65 -0.26 9.56
C VAL A 74 -9.54 -1.63 8.89
N GLU A 75 -10.06 -1.77 7.68
CA GLU A 75 -10.01 -3.03 6.92
C GLU A 75 -8.65 -3.29 6.27
N ALA A 76 -7.87 -2.24 5.99
CA ALA A 76 -6.57 -2.39 5.35
C ALA A 76 -5.51 -2.87 6.34
N ASN A 77 -4.64 -3.76 5.87
CA ASN A 77 -3.42 -4.17 6.58
C ASN A 77 -2.14 -3.67 5.87
N GLY A 78 -2.31 -2.90 4.80
CA GLY A 78 -1.20 -2.27 4.08
C GLY A 78 -1.65 -1.26 3.04
N LEU A 79 -0.67 -0.74 2.31
CA LEU A 79 -0.83 0.17 1.19
C LEU A 79 -0.35 -0.51 -0.08
N LEU A 80 -1.19 -0.54 -1.10
CA LEU A 80 -0.78 -0.76 -2.48
C LEU A 80 -0.12 0.52 -3.00
N VAL A 81 1.13 0.41 -3.44
CA VAL A 81 1.92 1.53 -3.95
C VAL A 81 2.00 1.42 -5.46
N LEU A 82 1.31 2.33 -6.15
CA LEU A 82 1.32 2.39 -7.60
C LEU A 82 2.20 3.55 -8.08
N ALA A 83 3.24 3.26 -8.86
CA ALA A 83 4.28 4.22 -9.22
C ALA A 83 3.78 5.37 -10.13
N HIS A 84 4.56 6.44 -10.23
CA HIS A 84 4.18 7.66 -10.96
C HIS A 84 3.76 7.35 -12.41
N ASP A 85 4.63 6.65 -13.15
CA ASP A 85 4.44 6.33 -14.57
C ASP A 85 3.61 5.07 -14.82
N GLN A 86 3.21 4.37 -13.75
CA GLN A 86 2.44 3.13 -13.86
C GLN A 86 1.02 3.42 -14.35
N GLY A 87 0.57 2.59 -15.29
CA GLY A 87 -0.79 2.61 -15.82
C GLY A 87 -1.74 1.69 -15.06
N HIS A 88 -2.74 1.17 -15.79
CA HIS A 88 -3.67 0.16 -15.29
C HIS A 88 -2.92 -1.10 -14.82
N VAL A 89 -3.50 -1.75 -13.80
CA VAL A 89 -3.04 -3.04 -13.27
C VAL A 89 -4.09 -4.08 -13.59
N GLU A 90 -3.66 -5.17 -14.20
CA GLU A 90 -4.52 -6.32 -14.49
C GLU A 90 -4.45 -7.36 -13.36
N VAL A 91 -5.41 -8.29 -13.36
CA VAL A 91 -5.39 -9.41 -12.42
C VAL A 91 -4.16 -10.27 -12.69
N GLY A 92 -3.41 -10.57 -11.63
CA GLY A 92 -2.18 -11.38 -11.67
C GLY A 92 -0.89 -10.56 -11.81
N ASP A 93 -0.99 -9.26 -12.14
CA ASP A 93 0.17 -8.38 -12.23
C ASP A 93 0.89 -8.26 -10.89
N THR A 94 2.21 -8.14 -10.96
CA THR A 94 3.03 -7.92 -9.76
C THR A 94 3.04 -6.43 -9.42
N VAL A 95 2.69 -6.11 -8.18
CA VAL A 95 2.62 -4.76 -7.64
C VAL A 95 3.34 -4.66 -6.31
N SER A 96 3.74 -3.44 -5.94
CA SER A 96 4.42 -3.19 -4.67
C SER A 96 3.42 -2.88 -3.56
N VAL A 97 3.63 -3.48 -2.40
CA VAL A 97 2.82 -3.26 -1.20
C VAL A 97 3.68 -2.92 0.00
N MET A 98 3.19 -2.04 0.84
CA MET A 98 3.78 -1.67 2.13
C MET A 98 2.85 -2.16 3.23
N LEU A 99 3.29 -3.10 4.07
CA LEU A 99 2.50 -3.57 5.20
C LEU A 99 2.48 -2.55 6.35
N PHE A 100 1.39 -2.54 7.12
CA PHE A 100 1.35 -1.81 8.39
C PHE A 100 2.15 -2.56 9.47
N ASP A 101 2.71 -1.82 10.42
CA ASP A 101 3.50 -2.42 11.51
C ASP A 101 2.61 -3.30 12.40
N GLY A 102 3.12 -4.48 12.78
CA GLY A 102 2.44 -5.41 13.69
C GLY A 102 1.43 -6.38 13.05
N VAL A 103 1.44 -6.54 11.73
CA VAL A 103 0.54 -7.46 10.99
C VAL A 103 1.24 -8.76 10.53
N VAL A 104 2.22 -9.24 11.29
CA VAL A 104 2.81 -10.59 11.15
C VAL A 104 2.86 -11.27 12.51
#